data_AF-A0A7C1ANM5-F1
#
_entry.id   AF-A0A7C1ANM5-F1
#
_cell.length_a   1.000
_cell.length_b   1.000
_cell.length_c   1.000
_cell.angle_alpha   90.00
_cell.angle_beta   90.00
_cell.angle_gamma   90.00
#
_symmetry.space_group_name_H-M   'P 1'
#
loop_
_entity.id
_entity.type
_entity.pdbx_description
1 polymer ?
#
loop_
_entity_poly.entity_id
_entity_poly.type
_entity_poly.pdbx_seq_one_letter_code
_entity_poly.pdbx_strand_id
1 'polypeptide(L)'
;MQDRGQKDRGQDDLLSFDDLDFLRREEMRAHRLALEFARADLGLRDQGINSTIVVFGSARALAPRAARRRIENAKGREAVAVAKRLGELAVWYEQAREFAKIVSERGG
;
A
#
# COMPACT_ATOMS: atom_id res chain seq x y z
N MET A 1 -52.65 -8.00 -27.84
CA MET A 1 -51.35 -8.53 -27.38
C MET A 1 -50.26 -7.94 -28.27
N GLN A 2 -49.66 -6.84 -27.84
CA GLN A 2 -48.39 -6.39 -28.41
C GLN A 2 -47.36 -6.55 -27.31
N ASP A 3 -46.47 -7.50 -27.58
CA ASP A 3 -45.28 -7.82 -26.82
C ASP A 3 -44.48 -6.51 -26.60
N ARG A 4 -44.50 -5.98 -25.38
CA ARG A 4 -43.64 -4.85 -25.02
C ARG A 4 -42.24 -5.41 -24.95
N GLY A 5 -41.58 -5.38 -26.10
CA GLY A 5 -40.18 -5.72 -26.25
C GLY A 5 -39.40 -5.16 -25.07
N GLN A 6 -38.76 -6.08 -24.37
CA GLN A 6 -37.86 -5.84 -23.26
C GLN A 6 -36.81 -4.86 -23.76
N LYS A 7 -37.04 -3.57 -23.49
CA LYS A 7 -36.10 -2.51 -23.82
C LYS A 7 -34.88 -2.82 -22.98
N ASP A 8 -33.81 -3.22 -23.64
CA ASP A 8 -32.51 -3.47 -23.06
C ASP A 8 -32.19 -2.26 -22.19
N ARG A 9 -32.34 -2.39 -20.86
CA ARG A 9 -32.11 -1.30 -19.91
C ARG A 9 -30.61 -1.15 -19.85
N GLY A 10 -30.09 -0.38 -20.81
CA GLY A 10 -28.69 -0.02 -20.90
C GLY A 10 -28.22 0.55 -19.57
N GLN A 11 -26.91 0.51 -19.37
CA GLN A 11 -26.21 0.96 -18.16
C GLN A 11 -26.63 2.36 -17.63
N ASP A 12 -27.36 3.16 -18.42
CA ASP A 12 -27.91 4.49 -18.11
C ASP A 12 -28.95 4.57 -16.98
N ASP A 13 -29.45 3.46 -16.43
CA ASP A 13 -30.40 3.48 -15.30
C ASP A 13 -29.71 3.52 -13.91
N LEU A 14 -28.38 3.37 -13.85
CA LEU A 14 -27.63 3.39 -12.58
C LEU A 14 -27.30 4.82 -12.14
N LEU A 15 -27.43 5.08 -10.84
CA LEU A 15 -26.89 6.31 -10.25
C LEU A 15 -25.36 6.29 -10.38
N SER A 16 -24.74 7.44 -10.61
CA SER A 16 -23.30 7.53 -10.91
C SER A 16 -22.38 6.98 -9.81
N PHE A 17 -22.86 6.87 -8.56
CA PHE A 17 -22.10 6.26 -7.46
C PHE A 17 -22.18 4.73 -7.46
N ASP A 18 -23.18 4.14 -8.12
CA ASP A 18 -23.36 2.69 -8.28
C ASP A 18 -22.85 2.19 -9.66
N ASP A 19 -22.64 3.10 -10.62
CA ASP A 19 -22.07 2.78 -11.94
C ASP A 19 -20.53 2.71 -11.90
N LEU A 20 -20.01 1.49 -11.68
CA LEU A 20 -18.57 1.23 -11.67
C LEU A 20 -17.92 1.40 -13.06
N ASP A 21 -18.66 1.21 -14.15
CA ASP A 21 -18.10 1.34 -15.50
C ASP A 21 -17.87 2.82 -15.82
N PHE A 22 -18.82 3.69 -15.46
CA PHE A 22 -18.62 5.14 -15.45
C PHE A 22 -17.43 5.55 -14.56
N LEU A 23 -17.40 5.09 -13.31
CA LEU A 23 -16.32 5.45 -12.37
C LEU A 23 -14.94 4.96 -12.83
N ARG A 24 -14.85 3.92 -13.66
CA ARG A 24 -13.59 3.37 -14.21
C ARG A 24 -13.04 4.10 -15.41
N ARG A 25 -13.82 4.99 -16.04
CA ARG A 25 -13.37 5.83 -17.15
C ARG A 25 -12.14 6.68 -16.81
N GLU A 26 -11.40 7.10 -17.82
CA GLU A 26 -10.18 7.90 -17.65
C GLU A 26 -10.50 9.29 -17.07
N GLU A 27 -11.60 9.90 -17.49
CA GLU A 27 -12.07 11.20 -17.02
C GLU A 27 -12.41 11.18 -15.51
N MET A 28 -12.76 10.01 -14.98
CA MET A 28 -13.06 9.82 -13.56
C MET A 28 -11.82 9.58 -12.70
N ARG A 29 -10.61 9.56 -13.27
CA ARG A 29 -9.36 9.30 -12.53
C ARG A 29 -9.13 10.26 -11.35
N ALA A 30 -9.35 11.57 -11.54
CA ALA A 30 -9.15 12.56 -10.48
C ALA A 30 -10.10 12.32 -9.30
N HIS A 31 -11.36 11.98 -9.59
CA HIS A 31 -12.37 11.64 -8.60
C HIS A 31 -12.02 10.34 -7.86
N ARG A 32 -11.57 9.30 -8.57
CA ARG A 32 -11.08 8.07 -7.93
C ARG A 32 -9.90 8.36 -6.99
N LEU A 33 -8.94 9.19 -7.39
CA LEU A 33 -7.82 9.55 -6.53
C LEU A 33 -8.27 10.29 -5.26
N ALA A 34 -9.23 11.22 -5.38
CA ALA A 34 -9.82 11.90 -4.24
C ALA A 34 -10.56 10.92 -3.31
N LEU A 35 -11.29 9.94 -3.87
CA LEU A 35 -11.96 8.88 -3.10
C LEU A 35 -10.95 7.98 -2.37
N GLU A 36 -9.85 7.59 -3.01
CA GLU A 36 -8.79 6.80 -2.36
C GLU A 36 -8.16 7.56 -1.18
N PHE A 37 -7.93 8.87 -1.34
CA PHE A 37 -7.45 9.72 -0.26
C PHE A 37 -8.46 9.80 0.89
N ALA A 38 -9.72 10.13 0.59
CA ALA A 38 -10.78 10.26 1.59
C ALA A 38 -11.01 8.95 2.34
N ARG A 39 -11.00 7.82 1.64
CA ARG A 39 -11.13 6.49 2.24
C ARG A 39 -10.00 6.19 3.22
N ALA A 40 -8.76 6.54 2.87
CA ALA A 40 -7.62 6.35 3.76
C ALA A 40 -7.71 7.26 5.00
N ASP A 41 -8.00 8.54 4.82
CA ASP A 41 -8.13 9.50 5.93
C ASP A 41 -9.26 9.11 6.90
N LEU A 42 -10.44 8.79 6.39
CA LEU A 42 -11.56 8.32 7.21
C LEU A 42 -11.21 7.03 7.95
N GLY A 43 -10.53 6.09 7.29
CA GLY A 43 -10.09 4.85 7.93
C GLY A 43 -9.14 5.08 9.11
N LEU A 44 -8.23 6.07 9.02
CA LEU A 44 -7.35 6.43 10.14
C LEU A 44 -8.14 7.07 11.30
N ARG A 45 -9.09 7.96 10.98
CA ARG A 45 -9.94 8.64 11.97
C ARG A 45 -10.85 7.68 12.72
N ASP A 46 -11.46 6.73 12.02
CA ASP A 46 -12.34 5.70 12.61
C ASP A 46 -11.58 4.81 13.61
N GLN A 47 -10.26 4.66 13.43
CA GLN A 47 -9.37 3.94 14.36
C GLN A 47 -8.82 4.83 15.49
N GLY A 48 -9.25 6.09 15.57
CA GLY A 48 -8.79 7.03 16.60
C GLY A 48 -7.32 7.47 16.44
N ILE A 49 -6.76 7.39 15.24
CA ILE A 49 -5.38 7.83 14.98
C ILE A 49 -5.34 9.35 14.89
N ASN A 50 -4.79 9.99 15.93
CA ASN A 50 -4.73 11.46 16.05
C ASN A 50 -3.44 12.08 15.49
N SER A 51 -2.37 11.29 15.38
CA SER A 51 -1.07 11.72 14.87
C SER A 51 -0.46 10.62 14.00
N THR A 52 0.13 11.01 12.88
CA THR A 52 0.82 10.08 11.97
C THR A 52 2.23 10.57 11.70
N ILE A 53 3.22 9.66 11.78
CA ILE A 53 4.61 9.93 11.40
C ILE A 53 4.94 9.12 10.16
N VAL A 54 5.37 9.79 9.09
CA VAL A 54 5.76 9.15 7.83
C VAL A 54 7.27 8.89 7.83
N VAL A 55 7.66 7.64 7.60
CA VAL A 55 9.06 7.21 7.54
C VAL A 55 9.34 6.60 6.16
N PHE A 56 10.46 6.98 5.56
CA PHE A 56 10.92 6.42 4.28
C PHE A 56 12.15 5.52 4.49
N GLY A 57 12.26 4.48 3.67
CA GLY A 57 13.38 3.55 3.73
C GLY A 57 13.43 2.61 2.52
N SER A 58 14.56 1.89 2.38
CA SER A 58 14.73 0.92 1.30
C SER A 58 13.83 -0.29 1.52
N ALA A 59 12.97 -0.62 0.54
CA ALA A 59 12.18 -1.86 0.53
C ALA A 59 13.04 -3.15 0.52
N ARG A 60 14.35 -3.02 0.36
CA ARG A 60 15.31 -4.13 0.35
C ARG A 60 15.98 -4.37 1.71
N ALA A 61 15.75 -3.50 2.70
CA ALA A 61 16.28 -3.70 4.04
C ALA A 61 15.54 -4.90 4.69
N LEU A 62 16.30 -5.92 5.07
CA LEU A 62 15.79 -7.12 5.72
C LEU A 62 16.14 -7.11 7.20
N ALA A 63 15.28 -7.71 8.02
CA ALA A 63 15.63 -8.00 9.41
C ALA A 63 16.95 -8.78 9.49
N PRO A 64 17.80 -8.57 10.50
CA PRO A 64 19.15 -9.15 10.57
C PRO A 64 19.19 -10.67 10.35
N ARG A 65 18.24 -11.41 10.92
CA ARG A 65 18.13 -12.88 10.73
C ARG A 65 17.82 -13.26 9.28
N ALA A 66 16.96 -12.49 8.60
CA ALA A 66 16.61 -12.74 7.21
C ALA A 66 17.75 -12.35 6.26
N ALA A 67 18.44 -11.25 6.52
CA ALA A 67 19.65 -10.86 5.81
C ALA A 67 20.74 -11.94 5.90
N ARG A 68 20.99 -12.45 7.11
CA ARG A 68 21.96 -13.53 7.34
C ARG A 68 21.61 -14.79 6.57
N ARG A 69 20.36 -15.28 6.67
CA ARG A 69 19.89 -16.43 5.89
C ARG A 69 20.05 -16.23 4.38
N ARG A 70 19.80 -15.00 3.89
CA ARG A 70 19.97 -14.68 2.47
C ARG A 70 21.44 -14.76 2.03
N ILE A 71 22.37 -14.35 2.88
CA ILE A 71 23.82 -14.50 2.63
C ILE A 71 24.22 -15.98 2.65
N GLU A 72 23.74 -16.74 3.64
CA GLU A 72 24.05 -18.17 3.80
C GLU A 72 23.53 -19.01 2.63
N ASN A 73 22.36 -18.66 2.10
CA ASN A 73 21.73 -19.38 0.98
C ASN A 73 22.26 -18.94 -0.40
N ALA A 74 23.07 -17.88 -0.49
CA ALA A 74 23.58 -17.38 -1.76
C ALA A 74 24.66 -18.32 -2.32
N LYS A 75 24.51 -18.71 -3.60
CA LYS A 75 25.45 -19.59 -4.30
C LYS A 75 26.07 -18.88 -5.51
N GLY A 76 27.38 -19.03 -5.66
CA GLY A 76 28.15 -18.33 -6.69
C GLY A 76 28.63 -16.95 -6.22
N ARG A 77 29.80 -16.53 -6.74
CA ARG A 77 30.50 -15.32 -6.27
C ARG A 77 29.65 -14.06 -6.38
N GLU A 78 28.92 -13.91 -7.48
CA GLU A 78 28.07 -12.74 -7.74
C GLU A 78 26.87 -12.66 -6.79
N ALA A 79 26.13 -13.76 -6.62
CA ALA A 79 24.98 -13.79 -5.71
C ALA A 79 25.38 -13.53 -4.26
N VAL A 80 26.55 -14.05 -3.84
CA VAL A 80 27.10 -13.79 -2.50
C VAL A 80 27.46 -12.31 -2.34
N ALA A 81 28.07 -11.66 -3.34
CA ALA A 81 28.39 -10.24 -3.29
C ALA A 81 27.11 -9.38 -3.18
N VAL A 82 26.07 -9.69 -3.96
CA VAL A 82 24.77 -9.01 -3.88
C VAL A 82 24.12 -9.21 -2.51
N ALA A 83 24.11 -10.44 -1.99
CA ALA A 83 23.52 -10.75 -0.70
C ALA A 83 24.22 -10.02 0.44
N LYS A 84 25.57 -9.92 0.40
CA LYS A 84 26.35 -9.16 1.38
C LYS A 84 26.01 -7.66 1.34
N ARG A 85 26.01 -7.06 0.14
CA ARG A 85 25.66 -5.64 -0.04
C ARG A 85 24.25 -5.32 0.47
N LEU A 86 23.28 -6.21 0.21
CA LEU A 86 21.93 -6.03 0.75
C LEU A 86 21.88 -6.29 2.26
N GLY A 87 22.74 -7.17 2.79
CA GLY A 87 22.86 -7.44 4.21
C GLY A 87 23.33 -6.22 5.01
N GLU A 88 24.14 -5.34 4.42
CA GLU A 88 24.54 -4.06 5.04
C GLU A 88 23.33 -3.17 5.36
N LEU A 89 22.23 -3.30 4.61
CA LEU A 89 21.00 -2.53 4.88
C LEU A 89 20.24 -3.02 6.12
N ALA A 90 20.58 -4.18 6.68
CA ALA A 90 19.89 -4.73 7.84
C ALA A 90 20.01 -3.84 9.09
N VAL A 91 21.07 -3.02 9.17
CA VAL A 91 21.21 -2.04 10.25
C VAL A 91 20.04 -1.05 10.28
N TRP A 92 19.56 -0.61 9.11
CA TRP A 92 18.46 0.34 8.99
C TRP A 92 17.12 -0.25 9.45
N TYR A 93 16.96 -1.58 9.36
CA TYR A 93 15.78 -2.25 9.90
C TYR A 93 15.69 -2.08 11.42
N GLU A 94 16.79 -2.31 12.14
CA GLU A 94 16.81 -2.17 13.60
C GLU A 94 16.66 -0.70 14.02
N GLN A 95 17.29 0.24 13.30
CA GLN A 95 17.11 1.68 13.58
C GLN A 95 15.66 2.12 13.38
N ALA A 96 15.00 1.68 12.30
CA ALA A 96 13.59 1.97 12.06
C ALA A 96 12.68 1.38 13.14
N ARG A 97 13.00 0.17 13.63
CA ARG A 97 12.25 -0.49 14.70
C ARG A 97 12.40 0.24 16.03
N GLU A 98 13.62 0.67 16.37
CA GLU A 98 13.87 1.44 17.59
C GLU A 98 13.20 2.81 17.53
N PHE A 99 13.26 3.48 16.38
CA PHE A 99 12.52 4.72 16.15
C PHE A 99 11.01 4.52 16.33
N ALA A 100 10.44 3.47 15.71
CA ALA A 100 9.01 3.17 15.83
C ALA A 100 8.62 2.92 17.29
N LYS A 101 9.44 2.19 18.05
CA LYS A 101 9.23 1.98 19.49
C LYS A 101 9.20 3.31 20.25
N ILE A 102 10.21 4.17 20.05
CA ILE A 102 10.29 5.48 20.71
C ILE A 102 9.04 6.31 20.39
N VAL A 103 8.63 6.35 19.12
CA VAL A 103 7.43 7.06 18.69
C VAL A 103 6.18 6.49 19.34
N SER A 104 6.02 5.17 19.41
CA SER A 104 4.85 4.56 20.07
C SER A 104 4.82 4.79 21.58
N GLU A 105 5.98 4.85 22.23
CA GLU A 105 6.07 5.05 23.69
C GLU A 105 5.94 6.53 24.10
N ARG A 106 6.26 7.47 23.21
CA ARG A 106 6.34 8.91 23.53
C ARG A 106 5.45 9.80 22.68
N GLY A 107 4.88 9.27 21.60
CA GLY A 107 4.12 10.01 20.62
C GLY A 107 2.63 9.98 20.93
N GLY A 108 2.21 10.87 21.85
CA GLY A 108 0.80 11.30 22.01
C GLY A 108 -0.13 10.30 22.67
#